data_AF-A0A497SMD0-F1
#
_entry.id   AF-A0A497SMD0-F1
#
_cell.length_a   1.000
_cell.length_b   1.000
_cell.length_c   1.000
_cell.angle_alpha   90.00
_cell.angle_beta   90.00
_cell.angle_gamma   90.00
#
_symmetry.space_group_name_H-M   'P 1'
#
loop_
_entity.id
_entity.type
_entity.pdbx_description
1 polymer ?
#
loop_
_entity_poly.entity_id
_entity_poly.type
_entity_poly.pdbx_seq_one_letter_code
_entity_poly.pdbx_strand_id
1 'polypeptide(L)'
;MNDKIITQEDLDENNSLDEIKYDGGRIIFGENLGVVKIKKSLICKFSIFAKAGEGIEAGEGIEAGEGIEAGEGIEAGRGIKAGRGIKAGRGIKAGRGIKAGTGIKAGWGIEAGTGIKAGTGIKAGEGIEAGNGIKAGWGIEAGRGIKAGNGIEAGEGIEAGKGIEAGWSIITLFRGRIIAKFISCRRIATGLHIHEEQEINAEIRKGTIILGKVSKP
;
A
#
# COMPACT_ATOMS: atom_id res chain seq x y z
N MET A 1 -11.46 -1.51 -27.99
CA MET A 1 -10.63 -1.92 -26.84
C MET A 1 -10.69 -3.42 -26.80
N ASN A 2 -9.56 -4.10 -27.01
CA ASN A 2 -9.52 -5.56 -27.05
C ASN A 2 -8.86 -6.03 -25.77
N ASP A 3 -9.54 -6.84 -24.96
CA ASP A 3 -8.93 -7.39 -23.77
C ASP A 3 -8.07 -8.60 -24.13
N LYS A 4 -6.91 -8.73 -23.49
CA LYS A 4 -6.05 -9.90 -23.57
C LYS A 4 -6.42 -10.84 -22.42
N ILE A 5 -7.03 -11.97 -22.74
CA ILE A 5 -7.34 -13.01 -21.77
C ILE A 5 -6.15 -13.98 -21.73
N ILE A 6 -5.59 -14.20 -20.55
CA ILE A 6 -4.57 -15.21 -20.30
C ILE A 6 -5.27 -16.46 -19.79
N THR A 7 -5.01 -17.59 -20.42
CA THR A 7 -5.59 -18.90 -20.12
C THR A 7 -4.47 -19.90 -19.86
N GLN A 8 -4.81 -21.13 -19.46
CA GLN A 8 -3.82 -22.17 -19.22
C GLN A 8 -3.00 -22.51 -20.48
N GLU A 9 -3.57 -22.33 -21.67
CA GLU A 9 -2.91 -22.57 -22.96
C GLU A 9 -1.79 -21.57 -23.26
N ASP A 10 -1.83 -20.39 -22.63
CA ASP A 10 -0.80 -19.36 -22.76
C ASP A 10 0.42 -19.63 -21.85
N LEU A 11 0.27 -20.49 -20.84
CA LEU A 11 1.24 -20.67 -19.76
C LEU A 11 2.15 -21.88 -20.00
N ASP A 12 3.40 -21.77 -19.52
CA ASP A 12 4.30 -22.92 -19.47
C ASP A 12 3.93 -23.91 -18.35
N GLU A 13 4.61 -25.05 -18.30
CA GLU A 13 4.42 -26.11 -17.29
C GLU A 13 4.57 -25.63 -15.83
N ASN A 14 5.21 -24.47 -15.61
CA ASN A 14 5.40 -23.85 -14.31
C ASN A 14 4.42 -22.70 -14.07
N ASN A 15 3.32 -22.65 -14.83
CA ASN A 15 2.32 -21.59 -14.76
C ASN A 15 2.89 -20.19 -15.00
N SER A 16 3.85 -20.10 -15.94
CA SER A 16 4.65 -18.91 -16.15
C SER A 16 4.62 -18.37 -17.59
N LEU A 17 4.95 -17.08 -17.72
CA LEU A 17 5.17 -16.33 -18.95
C LEU A 17 6.50 -15.58 -18.85
N ASP A 18 7.16 -15.30 -19.98
CA ASP A 18 8.42 -14.53 -19.96
C ASP A 18 8.17 -13.05 -19.64
N GLU A 19 7.35 -12.38 -20.43
CA GLU A 19 7.00 -10.97 -20.29
C GLU A 19 5.60 -10.73 -20.88
N ILE A 20 4.86 -9.76 -20.32
CA ILE A 20 3.62 -9.28 -20.94
C ILE A 20 3.66 -7.77 -21.03
N LYS A 21 3.58 -7.25 -22.26
CA LYS A 21 3.38 -5.82 -22.55
C LYS A 21 2.17 -5.68 -23.44
N TYR A 22 1.14 -4.99 -22.96
CA TYR A 22 -0.12 -4.88 -23.67
C TYR A 22 -0.73 -3.48 -23.58
N ASP A 23 -1.16 -2.96 -24.73
CA ASP A 23 -1.70 -1.61 -24.82
C ASP A 23 -3.07 -1.50 -25.51
N GLY A 24 -3.64 -2.61 -26.00
CA GLY A 24 -4.91 -2.64 -26.71
C GLY A 24 -6.17 -2.66 -25.82
N GLY A 25 -6.00 -2.93 -24.53
CA GLY A 25 -7.09 -3.07 -23.56
C GLY A 25 -6.61 -3.63 -22.22
N ARG A 26 -7.50 -4.28 -21.48
CA ARG A 26 -7.19 -4.87 -20.18
C ARG A 26 -6.42 -6.18 -20.35
N ILE A 27 -5.65 -6.56 -19.34
CA ILE A 27 -5.16 -7.94 -19.19
C ILE A 27 -6.07 -8.63 -18.17
N ILE A 28 -6.63 -9.77 -18.55
CA ILE A 28 -7.52 -10.55 -17.69
C ILE A 28 -6.92 -11.95 -17.56
N PHE A 29 -6.52 -12.33 -16.36
CA PHE A 29 -6.17 -13.71 -16.05
C PHE A 29 -7.46 -14.52 -15.88
N GLY A 30 -7.53 -15.65 -16.59
CA GLY A 30 -8.64 -16.59 -16.58
C GLY A 30 -8.88 -17.23 -15.22
N GLU A 31 -9.76 -18.23 -15.20
CA GLU A 31 -10.09 -18.97 -13.98
C GLU A 31 -9.20 -20.20 -13.82
N ASN A 32 -8.95 -20.58 -12.58
CA ASN A 32 -8.21 -21.77 -12.17
C ASN A 32 -6.75 -21.78 -12.62
N LEU A 33 -6.11 -20.60 -12.73
CA LEU A 33 -4.67 -20.51 -13.03
C LEU A 33 -3.85 -20.52 -11.74
N GLY A 34 -4.43 -20.23 -10.58
CA GLY A 34 -3.70 -20.03 -9.33
C GLY A 34 -2.80 -18.79 -9.40
N VAL A 35 -1.51 -18.93 -9.08
CA VAL A 35 -0.55 -17.82 -9.15
C VAL A 35 0.19 -17.86 -10.47
N VAL A 36 -0.09 -16.90 -11.35
CA VAL A 36 0.61 -16.76 -12.63
C VAL A 36 1.90 -15.99 -12.45
N LYS A 37 3.01 -16.56 -12.93
CA LYS A 37 4.36 -16.00 -12.79
C LYS A 37 4.85 -15.37 -14.08
N ILE A 38 5.19 -14.10 -14.04
CA ILE A 38 5.78 -13.36 -15.14
C ILE A 38 7.26 -13.20 -14.84
N LYS A 39 8.14 -13.87 -15.57
CA LYS A 39 9.59 -13.91 -15.28
C LYS A 39 10.21 -12.51 -15.29
N LYS A 40 9.71 -11.62 -16.14
CA LYS A 40 10.14 -10.21 -16.26
C LYS A 40 9.05 -9.25 -15.79
N SER A 41 8.55 -8.41 -16.70
CA SER A 41 7.62 -7.33 -16.40
C SER A 41 6.20 -7.64 -16.92
N LEU A 42 5.20 -7.18 -16.17
CA LEU A 42 3.79 -7.17 -16.56
C LEU A 42 3.33 -5.71 -16.71
N ILE A 43 3.14 -5.26 -17.96
CA ILE A 43 2.83 -3.87 -18.28
C ILE A 43 1.54 -3.82 -19.10
N CYS A 44 0.55 -3.09 -18.59
CA CYS A 44 -0.72 -2.84 -19.24
C CYS A 44 -0.99 -1.33 -19.29
N LYS A 45 -1.35 -0.76 -20.45
CA LYS A 45 -1.79 0.66 -20.49
C LYS A 45 -3.14 0.90 -19.79
N PHE A 46 -3.91 -0.14 -19.54
CA PHE A 46 -5.22 -0.07 -18.88
C PHE A 46 -5.17 -0.78 -17.53
N SER A 47 -6.09 -1.70 -17.29
CA SER A 47 -6.21 -2.42 -16.02
C SER A 47 -5.76 -3.88 -16.16
N ILE A 48 -5.25 -4.42 -15.06
CA ILE A 48 -4.89 -5.83 -14.90
C ILE A 48 -5.86 -6.46 -13.90
N PHE A 49 -6.48 -7.57 -14.28
CA PHE A 49 -7.45 -8.29 -13.45
C PHE A 49 -7.09 -9.76 -13.37
N ALA A 50 -6.87 -10.27 -12.16
CA ALA A 50 -6.85 -11.68 -11.84
C ALA A 50 -8.06 -11.99 -10.95
N LYS A 51 -8.82 -13.04 -11.32
CA LYS A 51 -10.08 -13.39 -10.68
C LYS A 51 -9.90 -13.85 -9.22
N ALA A 52 -11.01 -14.10 -8.52
CA ALA A 52 -10.98 -14.68 -7.17
C ALA A 52 -10.23 -16.01 -7.19
N GLY A 53 -9.29 -16.21 -6.26
CA GLY A 53 -8.41 -17.39 -6.24
C GLY A 53 -7.16 -17.28 -7.13
N GLU A 54 -7.01 -16.19 -7.88
CA GLU A 54 -5.89 -15.98 -8.81
C GLU A 54 -4.90 -14.93 -8.29
N GLY A 55 -3.60 -15.20 -8.43
CA GLY A 55 -2.51 -14.34 -8.00
C GLY A 55 -1.57 -13.97 -9.14
N ILE A 56 -0.80 -12.90 -8.93
CA ILE A 56 0.14 -12.37 -9.92
C ILE A 56 1.51 -12.21 -9.27
N GLU A 57 2.52 -12.84 -9.86
CA GLU A 57 3.92 -12.66 -9.48
C GLU A 57 4.72 -12.15 -10.69
N ALA A 58 5.50 -11.09 -10.53
CA ALA A 58 6.41 -10.61 -11.57
C ALA A 58 7.85 -10.51 -11.06
N GLY A 59 8.82 -11.09 -11.77
CA GLY A 59 10.22 -11.01 -11.39
C GLY A 59 10.77 -9.57 -11.40
N GLU A 60 10.20 -8.71 -12.25
CA GLU A 60 10.49 -7.27 -12.27
C GLU A 60 9.31 -6.43 -11.75
N GLY A 61 8.63 -5.67 -12.63
CA GLY A 61 7.61 -4.71 -12.23
C GLY A 61 6.23 -5.08 -12.75
N ILE A 62 5.20 -4.62 -12.04
CA ILE A 62 3.82 -4.64 -12.49
C ILE A 62 3.35 -3.19 -12.68
N GLU A 63 2.98 -2.83 -13.89
CA GLU A 63 2.47 -1.49 -14.22
C GLU A 63 1.11 -1.57 -14.94
N ALA A 64 0.14 -0.84 -14.41
CA ALA A 64 -1.16 -0.62 -15.01
C ALA A 64 -1.43 0.89 -15.14
N GLY A 65 -1.88 1.35 -16.30
CA GLY A 65 -2.33 2.74 -16.46
C GLY A 65 -3.59 3.06 -15.64
N GLU A 66 -4.37 2.04 -15.28
CA GLU A 66 -5.53 2.14 -14.41
C GLU A 66 -5.35 1.30 -13.13
N GLY A 67 -6.14 0.23 -12.95
CA GLY A 67 -6.16 -0.57 -11.71
C GLY A 67 -5.43 -1.92 -11.84
N ILE A 68 -5.00 -2.45 -10.69
CA ILE A 68 -4.53 -3.84 -10.55
C ILE A 68 -5.39 -4.50 -9.50
N GLU A 69 -6.08 -5.59 -9.86
CA GLU A 69 -6.86 -6.39 -8.93
C GLU A 69 -6.48 -7.87 -9.05
N ALA A 70 -6.26 -8.52 -7.92
CA ALA A 70 -6.05 -9.96 -7.82
C ALA A 70 -6.85 -10.56 -6.67
N GLY A 71 -7.43 -11.74 -6.88
CA GLY A 71 -8.12 -12.48 -5.83
C GLY A 71 -7.20 -12.96 -4.72
N GLU A 72 -5.95 -13.28 -5.06
CA GLU A 72 -4.92 -13.76 -4.17
C GLU A 72 -3.90 -12.64 -3.86
N GLY A 73 -2.61 -12.90 -4.03
CA GLY A 73 -1.52 -11.96 -3.80
C GLY A 73 -1.04 -11.27 -5.08
N ILE A 74 -0.41 -10.11 -4.90
CA ILE A 74 0.32 -9.39 -5.95
C ILE A 74 1.77 -9.25 -5.48
N GLU A 75 2.71 -9.88 -6.18
CA GLU A 75 4.14 -9.82 -5.87
C GLU A 75 4.96 -9.30 -7.06
N ALA A 76 5.90 -8.40 -6.79
CA ALA A 76 6.83 -7.90 -7.79
C ALA A 76 8.26 -7.80 -7.22
N GLY A 77 9.26 -8.33 -7.92
CA GLY A 77 10.67 -8.21 -7.51
C GLY A 77 11.18 -6.77 -7.50
N ARG A 78 10.56 -5.87 -8.29
CA ARG A 78 10.78 -4.42 -8.28
C ARG A 78 9.56 -3.68 -7.74
N GLY A 79 8.87 -2.92 -8.58
CA GLY A 79 7.82 -1.99 -8.16
C GLY A 79 6.46 -2.36 -8.71
N ILE A 80 5.42 -1.95 -7.99
CA ILE A 80 4.02 -2.07 -8.42
C ILE A 80 3.47 -0.66 -8.61
N LYS A 81 2.95 -0.36 -9.80
CA LYS A 81 2.42 0.95 -10.14
C LYS A 81 1.05 0.84 -10.81
N ALA A 82 0.08 1.57 -10.28
CA ALA A 82 -1.26 1.68 -10.84
C ALA A 82 -1.65 3.17 -10.95
N GLY A 83 -2.17 3.60 -12.10
CA GLY A 83 -2.71 4.96 -12.24
C GLY A 83 -3.96 5.21 -11.38
N ARG A 84 -4.70 4.14 -11.03
CA ARG A 84 -5.82 4.13 -10.09
C ARG A 84 -5.48 3.34 -8.82
N GLY A 85 -6.15 2.23 -8.57
CA GLY A 85 -6.10 1.50 -7.30
C GLY A 85 -5.39 0.15 -7.43
N ILE A 86 -4.87 -0.35 -6.32
CA ILE A 86 -4.32 -1.71 -6.21
C ILE A 86 -5.12 -2.46 -5.17
N LYS A 87 -5.65 -3.64 -5.53
CA LYS A 87 -6.45 -4.48 -4.64
C LYS A 87 -5.98 -5.93 -4.71
N ALA A 88 -5.68 -6.53 -3.56
CA ALA A 88 -5.38 -7.94 -3.42
C ALA A 88 -6.26 -8.56 -2.33
N GLY A 89 -6.78 -9.77 -2.57
CA GLY A 89 -7.51 -10.51 -1.53
C GLY A 89 -6.59 -11.03 -0.42
N ARG A 90 -5.32 -11.33 -0.72
CA ARG A 90 -4.27 -11.60 0.26
C ARG A 90 -3.33 -10.41 0.41
N GLY A 91 -2.02 -10.62 0.20
CA GLY A 91 -0.98 -9.63 0.43
C GLY A 91 -0.49 -8.94 -0.84
N ILE A 92 0.15 -7.77 -0.67
CA ILE A 92 0.84 -7.06 -1.74
C ILE A 92 2.31 -6.92 -1.34
N LYS A 93 3.23 -7.41 -2.16
CA LYS A 93 4.67 -7.35 -1.90
C LYS A 93 5.45 -6.77 -3.07
N ALA A 94 6.34 -5.82 -2.79
CA ALA A 94 7.23 -5.25 -3.79
C ALA A 94 8.66 -5.16 -3.25
N GLY A 95 9.64 -5.68 -3.98
CA GLY A 95 11.06 -5.54 -3.61
C GLY A 95 11.54 -4.08 -3.59
N ARG A 96 10.85 -3.18 -4.31
CA ARG A 96 11.05 -1.72 -4.28
C ARG A 96 9.82 -1.00 -3.74
N GLY A 97 9.09 -0.28 -4.58
CA GLY A 97 8.05 0.65 -4.15
C GLY A 97 6.68 0.30 -4.71
N ILE A 98 5.65 0.68 -3.97
CA ILE A 98 4.24 0.52 -4.37
C ILE A 98 3.65 1.91 -4.56
N LYS A 99 3.07 2.19 -5.73
CA LYS A 99 2.44 3.47 -6.05
C LYS A 99 1.07 3.27 -6.68
N ALA A 100 0.04 3.85 -6.06
CA ALA A 100 -1.31 3.93 -6.60
C ALA A 100 -1.75 5.40 -6.70
N GLY A 101 -2.37 5.79 -7.81
CA GLY A 101 -2.98 7.12 -7.94
C GLY A 101 -4.19 7.33 -7.04
N THR A 102 -4.84 6.25 -6.59
CA THR A 102 -5.94 6.25 -5.61
C THR A 102 -5.56 5.43 -4.38
N GLY A 103 -6.28 4.36 -4.05
CA GLY A 103 -6.09 3.58 -2.84
C GLY A 103 -5.33 2.26 -3.05
N ILE A 104 -4.77 1.75 -1.96
CA ILE A 104 -4.16 0.41 -1.90
C ILE A 104 -4.91 -0.39 -0.84
N LYS A 105 -5.43 -1.57 -1.21
CA LYS A 105 -6.15 -2.45 -0.30
C LYS A 105 -5.62 -3.88 -0.38
N ALA A 106 -5.22 -4.45 0.75
CA ALA A 106 -4.87 -5.85 0.90
C ALA A 106 -5.73 -6.49 1.99
N GLY A 107 -6.22 -7.71 1.76
CA GLY A 107 -6.88 -8.48 2.81
C GLY A 107 -5.91 -8.88 3.92
N TRP A 108 -4.63 -9.06 3.61
CA TRP A 108 -3.57 -9.39 4.57
C TRP A 108 -2.60 -8.21 4.73
N GLY A 109 -1.30 -8.41 4.49
CA GLY A 109 -0.27 -7.40 4.66
C GLY A 109 0.13 -6.68 3.36
N ILE A 110 0.76 -5.51 3.52
CA ILE A 110 1.39 -4.76 2.44
C ILE A 110 2.85 -4.54 2.81
N GLU A 111 3.78 -4.99 1.95
CA GLU A 111 5.23 -4.89 2.18
C GLU A 111 5.93 -4.26 0.97
N ALA A 112 6.78 -3.26 1.22
CA ALA A 112 7.62 -2.64 0.21
C ALA A 112 9.06 -2.45 0.71
N GLY A 113 10.06 -2.89 -0.05
CA GLY A 113 11.47 -2.68 0.28
C GLY A 113 11.87 -1.20 0.38
N THR A 114 11.10 -0.30 -0.26
CA THR A 114 11.29 1.16 -0.21
C THR A 114 10.05 1.87 0.32
N GLY A 115 9.29 2.58 -0.52
CA GLY A 115 8.16 3.40 -0.11
C GLY A 115 6.81 2.88 -0.61
N ILE A 116 5.76 3.20 0.13
CA ILE A 116 4.36 2.97 -0.26
C ILE A 116 3.69 4.34 -0.43
N LYS A 117 3.10 4.60 -1.59
CA LYS A 117 2.38 5.84 -1.87
C LYS A 117 1.01 5.60 -2.47
N ALA A 118 -0.03 6.14 -1.84
CA ALA A 118 -1.40 6.15 -2.33
C ALA A 118 -1.92 7.59 -2.41
N GLY A 119 -2.64 7.93 -3.49
CA GLY A 119 -3.30 9.23 -3.61
C GLY A 119 -4.48 9.39 -2.65
N THR A 120 -5.13 8.30 -2.24
CA THR A 120 -6.19 8.29 -1.22
C THR A 120 -5.73 7.52 0.02
N GLY A 121 -6.28 6.34 0.30
CA GLY A 121 -6.03 5.57 1.52
C GLY A 121 -5.22 4.30 1.30
N ILE A 122 -4.61 3.80 2.37
CA ILE A 122 -3.94 2.50 2.43
C ILE A 122 -4.63 1.66 3.50
N LYS A 123 -5.11 0.47 3.14
CA LYS A 123 -5.78 -0.45 4.08
C LYS A 123 -5.20 -1.86 3.98
N ALA A 124 -4.81 -2.42 5.12
CA ALA A 124 -4.35 -3.80 5.24
C ALA A 124 -5.09 -4.50 6.38
N GLY A 125 -5.55 -5.74 6.17
CA GLY A 125 -6.13 -6.54 7.25
C GLY A 125 -5.10 -6.95 8.31
N GLU A 126 -3.82 -7.07 7.91
CA GLU A 126 -2.71 -7.32 8.84
C GLU A 126 -1.81 -6.07 9.00
N GLY A 127 -0.54 -6.16 8.58
CA GLY A 127 0.45 -5.10 8.78
C GLY A 127 0.80 -4.36 7.48
N ILE A 128 1.36 -3.16 7.64
CA ILE A 128 1.93 -2.37 6.56
C ILE A 128 3.39 -2.10 6.90
N GLU A 129 4.32 -2.56 6.06
CA GLU A 129 5.76 -2.37 6.24
C GLU A 129 6.41 -1.73 5.00
N ALA A 130 7.21 -0.69 5.24
CA ALA A 130 7.99 -0.03 4.21
C ALA A 130 9.42 0.25 4.71
N GLY A 131 10.43 -0.11 3.91
CA GLY A 131 11.83 0.18 4.25
C GLY A 131 12.15 1.67 4.37
N ASN A 132 11.41 2.52 3.64
CA ASN A 132 11.48 3.98 3.69
C ASN A 132 10.19 4.56 4.27
N GLY A 133 9.40 5.29 3.46
CA GLY A 133 8.23 6.04 3.93
C GLY A 133 6.91 5.48 3.44
N ILE A 134 5.85 5.73 4.21
CA ILE A 134 4.46 5.44 3.85
C ILE A 134 3.72 6.77 3.71
N LYS A 135 3.10 7.01 2.56
CA LYS A 135 2.33 8.23 2.30
C LYS A 135 0.95 7.92 1.73
N ALA A 136 -0.09 8.43 2.38
CA ALA A 136 -1.46 8.38 1.91
C ALA A 136 -2.06 9.80 1.88
N GLY A 137 -2.82 10.13 0.83
CA GLY A 137 -3.53 11.42 0.79
C GLY A 137 -4.62 11.53 1.86
N TRP A 138 -5.26 10.41 2.23
CA TRP A 138 -6.33 10.33 3.24
C TRP A 138 -5.87 9.52 4.45
N GLY A 139 -6.38 8.30 4.68
CA GLY A 139 -6.06 7.50 5.86
C GLY A 139 -5.10 6.34 5.62
N ILE A 140 -4.43 5.89 6.68
CA ILE A 140 -3.70 4.62 6.72
C ILE A 140 -4.31 3.75 7.82
N GLU A 141 -4.75 2.54 7.49
CA GLU A 141 -5.38 1.61 8.42
C GLU A 141 -4.74 0.22 8.31
N ALA A 142 -4.32 -0.34 9.44
CA ALA A 142 -3.79 -1.70 9.55
C ALA A 142 -4.40 -2.43 10.74
N GLY A 143 -4.92 -3.65 10.52
CA GLY A 143 -5.45 -4.47 11.62
C GLY A 143 -4.39 -4.85 12.67
N ARG A 144 -3.11 -4.87 12.28
CA ARG A 144 -1.97 -5.11 13.18
C ARG A 144 -1.08 -3.87 13.32
N GLY A 145 0.09 -3.86 12.69
CA GLY A 145 1.12 -2.83 12.89
C GLY A 145 1.42 -2.05 11.62
N ILE A 146 1.87 -0.81 11.80
CA ILE A 146 2.40 0.00 10.70
C ILE A 146 3.86 0.31 11.02
N LYS A 147 4.76 -0.02 10.10
CA LYS A 147 6.20 0.18 10.24
C LYS A 147 6.80 0.87 9.02
N ALA A 148 7.53 1.95 9.26
CA ALA A 148 8.27 2.67 8.23
C ALA A 148 9.68 2.96 8.70
N GLY A 149 10.70 2.61 7.91
CA GLY A 149 12.08 2.95 8.26
C GLY A 149 12.33 4.46 8.36
N ASN A 150 11.57 5.25 7.60
CA ASN A 150 11.61 6.71 7.65
C ASN A 150 10.37 7.34 8.29
N GLY A 151 9.39 7.75 7.48
CA GLY A 151 8.26 8.54 7.95
C GLY A 151 6.92 7.98 7.48
N ILE A 152 5.88 8.24 8.26
CA ILE A 152 4.49 7.92 7.93
C ILE A 152 3.73 9.22 7.81
N GLU A 153 3.07 9.45 6.67
CA GLU A 153 2.28 10.66 6.39
C GLU A 153 0.88 10.27 5.89
N ALA A 154 -0.16 10.81 6.53
CA ALA A 154 -1.55 10.60 6.13
C ALA A 154 -2.37 11.89 6.24
N GLY A 155 -3.30 12.16 5.32
CA GLY A 155 -4.19 13.31 5.46
C GLY A 155 -5.15 13.23 6.65
N GLU A 156 -5.95 12.18 6.72
CA GLU A 156 -7.11 12.06 7.62
C GLU A 156 -6.89 11.13 8.82
N GLY A 157 -5.70 10.54 8.97
CA GLY A 157 -5.33 9.80 10.16
C GLY A 157 -4.61 8.48 9.90
N ILE A 158 -4.12 7.89 10.99
CA ILE A 158 -3.35 6.65 11.00
C ILE A 158 -3.91 5.76 12.12
N GLU A 159 -4.35 4.56 11.79
CA GLU A 159 -4.93 3.61 12.74
C GLU A 159 -4.22 2.26 12.63
N ALA A 160 -3.76 1.74 13.77
CA ALA A 160 -3.11 0.44 13.86
C ALA A 160 -3.52 -0.31 15.14
N GLY A 161 -3.97 -1.56 15.00
CA GLY A 161 -4.47 -2.36 16.12
C GLY A 161 -3.42 -2.72 17.17
N LYS A 162 -2.16 -2.99 16.76
CA LYS A 162 -1.06 -3.39 17.67
C LYS A 162 -0.06 -2.27 17.93
N GLY A 163 0.28 -1.47 16.93
CA GLY A 163 1.14 -0.32 17.12
C GLY A 163 1.73 0.30 15.86
N ILE A 164 2.37 1.46 16.04
CA ILE A 164 3.05 2.21 14.98
C ILE A 164 4.52 2.41 15.33
N GLU A 165 5.39 2.17 14.34
CA GLU A 165 6.82 2.43 14.37
C GLU A 165 7.23 3.25 13.14
N ALA A 166 7.93 4.37 13.36
CA ALA A 166 8.50 5.18 12.29
C ALA A 166 9.86 5.75 12.71
N GLY A 167 10.89 5.58 11.88
CA GLY A 167 12.25 6.02 12.24
C GLY A 167 12.39 7.52 12.52
N TRP A 168 11.80 8.37 11.68
CA TRP A 168 11.94 9.83 11.74
C TRP A 168 10.66 10.54 12.15
N SER A 169 9.54 10.27 11.48
CA SER A 169 8.31 11.04 11.74
C SER A 169 7.01 10.30 11.52
N ILE A 170 5.98 10.72 12.27
CA ILE A 170 4.58 10.38 12.01
C ILE A 170 3.82 11.69 11.86
N ILE A 171 3.19 11.89 10.71
CA ILE A 171 2.54 13.15 10.33
C ILE A 171 1.11 12.91 9.88
N THR A 172 0.17 13.68 10.43
CA THR A 172 -1.20 13.78 9.89
C THR A 172 -1.66 15.22 9.71
N LEU A 173 -2.68 15.49 8.88
CA LEU A 173 -3.28 16.84 8.83
C LEU A 173 -4.17 17.08 10.07
N PHE A 174 -4.60 18.33 10.26
CA PHE A 174 -5.36 18.82 11.42
C PHE A 174 -6.66 18.03 11.72
N ARG A 175 -7.36 17.54 10.70
CA ARG A 175 -8.55 16.68 10.89
C ARG A 175 -8.19 15.22 11.17
N GLY A 176 -6.93 14.87 11.03
CA GLY A 176 -6.44 13.52 11.20
C GLY A 176 -6.19 13.15 12.66
N ARG A 177 -6.41 11.88 12.95
CA ARG A 177 -6.17 11.27 14.27
C ARG A 177 -5.16 10.14 14.15
N ILE A 178 -4.35 9.93 15.18
CA ILE A 178 -3.49 8.75 15.28
C ILE A 178 -4.05 7.85 16.39
N ILE A 179 -4.48 6.63 16.03
CA ILE A 179 -5.05 5.65 16.95
C ILE A 179 -4.18 4.39 16.90
N ALA A 180 -3.21 4.31 17.80
CA ALA A 180 -2.39 3.12 17.99
C ALA A 180 -1.60 3.19 19.31
N LYS A 181 -1.03 2.05 19.70
CA LYS A 181 0.10 2.03 20.66
C LYS A 181 1.37 2.46 19.93
N PHE A 182 2.09 3.44 20.46
CA PHE A 182 3.37 3.84 19.87
C PHE A 182 4.48 2.92 20.36
N ILE A 183 5.29 2.41 19.42
CA ILE A 183 6.46 1.58 19.74
C ILE A 183 7.71 2.46 19.71
N SER A 184 7.93 3.19 18.61
CA SER A 184 9.07 4.11 18.48
C SER A 184 8.80 5.18 17.41
N CYS A 185 9.18 6.43 17.71
CA CYS A 185 9.26 7.53 16.74
C CYS A 185 10.11 8.69 17.26
N ARG A 186 10.87 9.35 16.38
CA ARG A 186 11.65 10.56 16.74
C ARG A 186 10.81 11.83 16.80
N ARG A 187 9.78 11.96 15.94
CA ARG A 187 8.95 13.17 15.86
C ARG A 187 7.51 12.84 15.49
N ILE A 188 6.56 13.34 16.25
CA ILE A 188 5.14 13.26 15.89
C ILE A 188 4.67 14.69 15.59
N ALA A 189 4.04 14.91 14.44
CA ALA A 189 3.51 16.21 14.06
C ALA A 189 2.13 16.07 13.42
N THR A 190 1.10 16.52 14.12
CA THR A 190 -0.19 16.82 13.49
C THR A 190 -0.10 18.24 12.94
N GLY A 191 -0.39 18.46 11.66
CA GLY A 191 -0.22 19.75 11.02
C GLY A 191 -0.92 20.89 11.77
N LEU A 192 -0.13 21.84 12.28
CA LEU A 192 -0.56 23.12 12.84
C LEU A 192 -0.05 24.20 11.90
N HIS A 193 -0.92 24.74 11.04
CA HIS A 193 -0.60 25.93 10.25
C HIS A 193 -0.88 27.17 11.09
N ILE A 194 0.03 27.51 12.01
CA ILE A 194 0.02 28.79 12.72
C ILE A 194 1.46 29.22 13.04
N HIS A 195 1.79 30.49 12.76
CA HIS A 195 3.08 31.12 13.03
C HIS A 195 3.15 31.66 14.48
N GLU A 196 2.72 30.88 15.46
CA GLU A 196 2.75 31.23 16.90
C GLU A 196 3.26 30.01 17.71
N GLU A 197 3.90 30.26 18.86
CA GLU A 197 4.27 29.20 19.80
C GLU A 197 3.01 28.51 20.35
N GLN A 198 3.01 27.18 20.37
CA GLN A 198 1.89 26.38 20.88
C GLN A 198 2.39 25.26 21.80
N GLU A 199 1.72 25.08 22.93
CA GLU A 199 1.95 23.94 23.81
C GLU A 199 0.99 22.79 23.48
N ILE A 200 1.54 21.61 23.22
CA ILE A 200 0.77 20.38 23.02
C ILE A 200 0.81 19.58 24.32
N ASN A 201 -0.32 19.53 25.01
CA ASN A 201 -0.48 18.66 26.17
C ASN A 201 -0.71 17.22 25.68
N ALA A 202 0.28 16.36 25.85
CA ALA A 202 0.15 14.94 25.59
C ALA A 202 -0.12 14.18 26.89
N GLU A 203 -1.14 13.32 26.90
CA GLU A 203 -1.43 12.45 28.05
C GLU A 203 -1.06 11.01 27.71
N ILE A 204 -0.27 10.37 28.58
CA ILE A 204 0.00 8.94 28.49
C ILE A 204 -1.09 8.20 29.27
N ARG A 205 -2.07 7.63 28.56
CA ARG A 205 -3.09 6.75 29.16
C ARG A 205 -2.80 5.31 28.77
N LYS A 206 -2.45 4.47 29.76
CA LYS A 206 -2.20 3.02 29.57
C LYS A 206 -1.18 2.70 28.45
N GLY A 207 -0.17 3.56 28.26
CA GLY A 207 0.86 3.39 27.21
C GLY A 207 0.46 3.89 25.81
N THR A 208 -0.67 4.58 25.69
CA THR A 208 -1.08 5.34 24.50
C THR A 208 -0.78 6.81 24.72
N ILE A 209 -0.06 7.46 23.78
CA ILE A 209 0.11 8.91 23.76
C ILE A 209 -1.13 9.50 23.09
N ILE A 210 -1.94 10.23 23.84
CA ILE A 210 -3.06 11.01 23.32
C ILE A 210 -2.56 12.44 23.16
N LEU A 211 -2.47 12.93 21.93
CA LEU A 211 -2.22 14.35 21.67
C LEU A 211 -3.50 15.13 22.03
N GLY A 212 -3.41 15.94 23.08
CA GLY A 212 -4.52 16.71 23.63
C GLY A 212 -4.75 18.05 22.92
N LYS A 213 -5.60 18.89 23.53
CA LYS A 213 -5.97 20.22 23.00
C LYS A 213 -4.76 21.15 22.93
N VAL A 214 -4.70 21.88 21.83
CA VAL A 214 -3.85 23.06 21.68
C VAL A 214 -4.42 24.18 22.54
N SER A 215 -3.63 24.67 23.50
CA SER A 215 -3.90 25.89 24.26
C SER A 215 -2.93 26.99 23.82
N LYS A 216 -3.46 28.21 23.59
CA LYS A 216 -2.61 29.39 23.48
C LYS A 216 -2.07 29.74 24.88
N PRO A 217 -0.83 30.26 24.99
CA PRO A 217 -0.34 30.82 26.25
C PRO A 217 -1.23 31.96 26.74
#